data_AF-A0AAD0UG14-F1
#
_entry.id   AF-A0AAD0UG14-F1
#
_cell.length_a   1.000
_cell.length_b   1.000
_cell.length_c   1.000
_cell.angle_alpha   90.00
_cell.angle_beta   90.00
_cell.angle_gamma   90.00
#
_symmetry.space_group_name_H-M   'P 1'
#
loop_
_entity.id
_entity.type
_entity.pdbx_description
1 polymer ?
#
loop_
_entity_poly.entity_id
_entity_poly.type
_entity_poly.pdbx_seq_one_letter_code
_entity_poly.pdbx_strand_id
1 'polypeptide(L)'
;MRKMIRGTMQWVLGGTMLATTAGCSMMPWTEAEDPTVVPYKTILSGSYQGFLRNWDEQRQPVFCALIRSRAEWDHWMLPAPVMNDKRPFGPSPDHFERKQYLVVARTMSAPDAAERPHVFTPLSVRLRDGTLRLNYLYRTPASGASYRIKDYLMVSIPKERFTTGPVVFYENDRKVCEVER
;
A
#
# COMPACT_ATOMS: atom_id res chain seq x y z
N MET A 1 -64.29 23.76 67.58
CA MET A 1 -63.87 25.03 68.23
C MET A 1 -62.75 25.65 67.41
N ARG A 2 -62.87 26.96 67.08
CA ARG A 2 -61.82 28.00 66.81
C ARG A 2 -60.55 27.56 66.04
N LYS A 3 -60.03 28.23 65.00
CA LYS A 3 -60.14 29.61 64.53
C LYS A 3 -59.28 29.75 63.25
N MET A 4 -59.76 30.57 62.31
CA MET A 4 -59.05 31.69 61.64
C MET A 4 -57.98 31.44 60.56
N ILE A 5 -58.21 32.15 59.45
CA ILE A 5 -57.44 32.33 58.22
C ILE A 5 -56.29 33.35 58.42
N ARG A 6 -55.15 33.12 57.75
CA ARG A 6 -54.15 34.10 57.27
C ARG A 6 -53.21 33.29 56.34
N GLY A 7 -53.01 33.52 55.05
CA GLY A 7 -53.04 34.75 54.28
C GLY A 7 -51.61 35.28 54.12
N THR A 8 -50.85 34.79 53.12
CA THR A 8 -49.76 35.54 52.46
C THR A 8 -49.34 34.90 51.15
N MET A 9 -49.40 35.73 50.11
CA MET A 9 -49.02 35.52 48.72
C MET A 9 -47.69 36.25 48.51
N GLN A 10 -46.67 35.60 47.94
CA GLN A 10 -45.53 36.21 47.22
C GLN A 10 -44.61 35.08 46.70
N TRP A 11 -44.66 34.76 45.40
CA TRP A 11 -43.83 35.28 44.30
C TRP A 11 -42.46 34.57 44.14
N VAL A 12 -42.43 33.73 43.09
CA VAL A 12 -41.41 33.52 42.04
C VAL A 12 -39.95 33.24 42.44
N LEU A 13 -39.42 32.15 41.87
CA LEU A 13 -38.11 31.93 41.21
C LEU A 13 -37.73 30.47 41.49
N GLY A 14 -37.73 29.55 40.52
CA GLY A 14 -36.92 29.59 39.30
C GLY A 14 -35.64 28.78 39.57
N GLY A 15 -35.60 27.52 39.11
CA GLY A 15 -34.44 26.64 39.35
C GLY A 15 -34.65 25.20 38.92
N THR A 16 -34.70 25.01 37.60
CA THR A 16 -34.76 23.74 36.86
C THR A 16 -33.74 22.70 37.32
N MET A 17 -34.22 21.51 37.69
CA MET A 17 -33.44 20.28 37.65
C MET A 17 -33.20 19.89 36.19
N LEU A 18 -31.95 19.77 35.74
CA LEU A 18 -31.58 18.90 34.62
C LEU A 18 -30.17 18.36 34.86
N ALA A 19 -30.11 17.20 35.51
CA ALA A 19 -29.03 16.25 35.33
C ALA A 19 -29.21 15.60 33.96
N THR A 20 -28.45 16.04 32.96
CA THR A 20 -28.29 15.30 31.70
C THR A 20 -26.83 14.94 31.55
N THR A 21 -26.58 13.68 31.84
CA THR A 21 -25.45 12.87 31.39
C THR A 21 -24.75 13.47 30.18
N ALA A 22 -23.46 13.78 30.34
CA ALA A 22 -22.52 13.91 29.24
C ALA A 22 -22.44 12.55 28.53
N GLY A 23 -23.40 12.30 27.63
CA GLY A 23 -23.31 11.25 26.64
C GLY A 23 -22.23 11.65 25.67
N CYS A 24 -20.97 11.32 25.99
CA CYS A 24 -19.94 11.21 24.98
C CYS A 24 -20.52 10.29 23.90
N SER A 25 -20.84 10.89 22.76
CA SER A 25 -21.39 10.21 21.60
C SER A 25 -20.34 9.22 21.10
N MET A 26 -20.34 8.01 21.67
CA MET A 26 -19.68 6.86 21.09
C MET A 26 -20.53 6.44 19.88
N MET A 27 -20.36 7.14 18.77
CA MET A 27 -20.77 6.62 17.47
C MET A 27 -19.59 5.82 16.93
N PRO A 28 -19.64 4.48 16.92
CA PRO A 28 -18.68 3.68 16.19
C PRO A 28 -19.07 3.77 14.71
N TRP A 29 -18.69 4.86 14.06
CA TRP A 29 -18.66 4.90 12.60
C TRP A 29 -17.50 4.02 12.15
N THR A 30 -17.70 2.70 12.19
CA THR A 30 -16.83 1.77 11.48
C THR A 30 -17.17 1.93 10.01
N GLU A 31 -16.43 2.80 9.32
CA GLU A 31 -16.51 2.94 7.87
C GLU A 31 -16.38 1.53 7.27
N ALA A 32 -17.35 1.12 6.45
CA ALA A 32 -17.36 -0.22 5.89
C ALA A 32 -16.13 -0.38 5.00
N GLU A 33 -15.23 -1.30 5.37
CA GLU A 33 -14.00 -1.56 4.64
C GLU A 33 -14.35 -2.02 3.21
N ASP A 34 -13.94 -1.25 2.20
CA ASP A 34 -14.15 -1.61 0.79
C ASP A 34 -13.43 -2.93 0.50
N PRO A 35 -14.15 -4.04 0.24
CA PRO A 35 -13.55 -5.36 0.08
C PRO A 35 -12.69 -5.47 -1.18
N THR A 36 -12.79 -4.50 -2.09
CA THR A 36 -11.97 -4.42 -3.30
C THR A 36 -10.60 -3.82 -3.02
N VAL A 37 -10.42 -3.09 -1.92
CA VAL A 37 -9.12 -2.50 -1.57
C VAL A 37 -8.21 -3.57 -0.99
N VAL A 38 -7.03 -3.72 -1.58
CA VAL A 38 -6.03 -4.67 -1.12
C VAL A 38 -4.98 -3.92 -0.29
N PRO A 39 -4.82 -4.23 1.00
CA PRO A 39 -3.78 -3.60 1.80
C PRO A 39 -2.41 -4.03 1.27
N TYR A 40 -1.50 -3.06 1.13
CA TYR A 40 -0.16 -3.31 0.62
C TYR A 40 0.91 -2.59 1.44
N LYS A 41 2.13 -3.11 1.37
CA LYS A 41 3.34 -2.45 1.88
C LYS A 41 4.36 -2.30 0.77
N THR A 42 4.86 -1.10 0.55
CA THR A 42 5.95 -0.86 -0.39
C THR A 42 7.27 -1.42 0.15
N ILE A 43 7.99 -2.15 -0.69
CA ILE A 43 9.33 -2.65 -0.44
C ILE A 43 10.29 -1.80 -1.28
N LEU A 44 11.18 -1.07 -0.61
CA LEU A 44 12.19 -0.23 -1.27
C LEU A 44 13.23 -1.11 -1.97
N SER A 45 13.79 -0.66 -3.10
CA SER A 45 14.69 -1.48 -3.91
C SER A 45 16.00 -1.91 -3.22
N GLY A 46 16.42 -1.18 -2.19
CA GLY A 46 17.53 -1.55 -1.31
C GLY A 46 17.13 -2.38 -0.07
N SER A 47 15.89 -2.86 0.05
CA SER A 47 15.46 -3.62 1.24
C SER A 47 16.11 -5.00 1.31
N TYR A 48 16.48 -5.55 0.15
CA TYR A 48 17.18 -6.83 0.00
C TYR A 48 18.51 -6.61 -0.73
N GLN A 49 19.48 -7.49 -0.49
CA GLN A 49 20.74 -7.51 -1.25
C GLN A 49 20.52 -8.18 -2.60
N GLY A 50 19.76 -7.56 -3.49
CA GLY A 50 19.54 -8.14 -4.80
C GLY A 50 19.12 -7.11 -5.81
N PHE A 51 19.37 -7.44 -7.06
CA PHE A 51 18.96 -6.65 -8.20
C PHE A 51 18.09 -7.50 -9.12
N LEU A 52 17.17 -6.85 -9.80
CA LEU A 52 16.33 -7.50 -10.79
C LEU A 52 17.22 -8.04 -11.92
N ARG A 53 16.96 -9.27 -12.37
CA ARG A 53 17.62 -9.86 -13.53
C ARG A 53 17.41 -9.00 -14.77
N ASN A 54 18.35 -9.13 -15.71
CA ASN A 54 18.18 -8.51 -17.00
C ASN A 54 17.00 -9.14 -17.76
N TRP A 55 16.13 -8.29 -18.27
CA TRP A 55 15.13 -8.61 -19.28
C TRP A 55 15.41 -7.83 -20.56
N ASP A 56 14.76 -8.23 -21.66
CA ASP A 56 14.82 -7.51 -22.94
C ASP A 56 13.92 -6.27 -22.89
N GLU A 57 14.52 -5.13 -22.56
CA GLU A 57 13.81 -3.85 -22.45
C GLU A 57 13.39 -3.25 -23.80
N GLN A 58 13.96 -3.73 -24.91
CA GLN A 58 13.54 -3.29 -26.25
C GLN A 58 12.20 -3.93 -26.63
N ARG A 59 12.02 -5.21 -26.28
CA ARG A 59 10.75 -5.92 -26.48
C ARG A 59 9.72 -5.57 -25.41
N GLN A 60 10.16 -5.42 -24.17
CA GLN A 60 9.29 -5.14 -23.03
C GLN A 60 9.83 -3.95 -22.23
N PRO A 61 9.41 -2.71 -22.56
CA PRO A 61 9.91 -1.50 -21.89
C PRO A 61 9.58 -1.42 -20.39
N VAL A 62 8.56 -2.15 -19.95
CA VAL A 62 8.13 -2.23 -18.54
C VAL A 62 8.10 -3.70 -18.15
N PHE A 63 8.97 -4.07 -17.21
CA PHE A 63 8.95 -5.40 -16.63
C PHE A 63 7.87 -5.48 -15.58
N CYS A 64 7.09 -6.56 -15.58
CA CYS A 64 6.05 -6.81 -14.60
C CYS A 64 6.06 -8.27 -14.17
N ALA A 65 5.91 -8.52 -12.87
CA ALA A 65 5.87 -9.87 -12.32
C ALA A 65 4.97 -9.97 -11.09
N LEU A 66 4.43 -11.17 -10.90
CA LEU A 66 3.83 -11.63 -9.67
C LEU A 66 4.78 -12.67 -9.06
N ILE A 67 5.28 -12.42 -7.84
CA ILE A 67 6.21 -13.32 -7.15
C ILE A 67 5.50 -13.90 -5.93
N ARG A 68 5.28 -15.21 -5.92
CA ARG A 68 4.46 -15.95 -4.95
C ARG A 68 5.23 -17.02 -4.19
N SER A 69 6.51 -17.21 -4.51
CA SER A 69 7.38 -18.22 -3.95
C SER A 69 8.83 -17.76 -3.92
N ARG A 70 9.64 -18.44 -3.11
CA ARG A 70 11.08 -18.23 -3.09
C ARG A 70 11.74 -18.57 -4.42
N ALA A 71 11.27 -19.60 -5.12
CA ALA A 71 11.80 -20.00 -6.41
C ALA A 71 11.58 -18.93 -7.49
N GLU A 72 10.39 -18.31 -7.54
CA GLU A 72 10.12 -17.18 -8.45
C GLU A 72 10.93 -15.94 -8.08
N TRP A 73 11.17 -15.71 -6.78
CA TRP A 73 12.08 -14.66 -6.34
C TRP A 73 13.48 -14.89 -6.90
N ASP A 74 14.06 -16.08 -6.69
CA ASP A 74 15.41 -16.41 -7.18
C ASP A 74 15.49 -16.47 -8.71
N HIS A 75 14.36 -16.73 -9.38
CA HIS A 75 14.24 -16.63 -10.83
C HIS A 75 14.35 -15.18 -11.30
N TRP A 76 13.71 -14.21 -10.64
CA TRP A 76 13.73 -12.81 -11.08
C TRP A 76 14.82 -11.95 -10.45
N MET A 77 15.34 -12.33 -9.29
CA MET A 77 16.31 -11.55 -8.52
C MET A 77 17.67 -12.24 -8.50
N LEU A 78 18.73 -11.46 -8.65
CA LEU A 78 20.11 -11.90 -8.48
C LEU A 78 20.68 -11.36 -7.16
N PRO A 79 21.42 -12.17 -6.40
CA PRO A 79 22.08 -11.71 -5.20
C PRO A 79 23.20 -10.70 -5.53
N ALA A 80 23.28 -9.62 -4.76
CA ALA A 80 24.34 -8.64 -4.87
C ALA A 80 25.62 -9.10 -4.14
N PRO A 81 26.82 -8.70 -4.58
CA PRO A 81 28.05 -8.88 -3.80
C PRO A 81 27.94 -8.21 -2.43
N VAL A 82 28.30 -8.93 -1.36
CA VAL A 82 27.89 -8.53 -0.01
C VAL A 82 28.76 -7.47 0.65
N MET A 83 30.03 -7.24 0.30
CA MET A 83 30.91 -6.25 0.97
C MET A 83 30.70 -6.11 2.51
N ASN A 84 30.53 -7.24 3.24
CA ASN A 84 30.18 -7.33 4.68
C ASN A 84 28.77 -6.88 5.13
N ASP A 85 27.88 -6.54 4.20
CA ASP A 85 26.47 -6.28 4.45
C ASP A 85 25.75 -7.57 4.89
N LYS A 86 24.89 -7.43 5.92
CA LYS A 86 24.15 -8.52 6.57
C LYS A 86 22.67 -8.58 6.15
N ARG A 87 22.21 -7.66 5.30
CA ARG A 87 20.84 -7.70 4.77
C ARG A 87 20.58 -9.01 4.03
N PRO A 88 19.36 -9.58 4.08
CA PRO A 88 19.07 -10.81 3.37
C PRO A 88 19.03 -10.59 1.85
N PHE A 89 19.37 -11.62 1.07
CA PHE A 89 19.25 -11.61 -0.41
C PHE A 89 17.80 -11.64 -0.92
N GLY A 90 16.85 -11.91 -0.04
CA GLY A 90 15.44 -12.00 -0.35
C GLY A 90 14.61 -12.39 0.87
N PRO A 91 13.29 -12.47 0.73
CA PRO A 91 12.42 -12.99 1.78
C PRO A 91 12.70 -14.46 2.09
N SER A 92 12.29 -14.89 3.29
CA SER A 92 12.25 -16.32 3.62
C SER A 92 11.15 -17.04 2.82
N PRO A 93 11.24 -18.37 2.63
CA PRO A 93 10.14 -19.15 2.08
C PRO A 93 8.82 -18.93 2.84
N ASP A 94 8.85 -18.92 4.18
CA ASP A 94 7.67 -18.70 5.04
C ASP A 94 6.97 -17.36 4.80
N HIS A 95 7.68 -16.33 4.30
CA HIS A 95 7.07 -15.08 3.89
C HIS A 95 6.01 -15.33 2.81
N PHE A 96 6.37 -16.16 1.82
CA PHE A 96 5.56 -16.45 0.66
C PHE A 96 4.38 -17.37 0.95
N GLU A 97 4.27 -17.95 2.14
CA GLU A 97 3.06 -18.67 2.56
C GLU A 97 1.89 -17.70 2.78
N ARG A 98 2.18 -16.48 3.25
CA ARG A 98 1.14 -15.49 3.61
C ARG A 98 1.12 -14.27 2.71
N LYS A 99 2.22 -13.99 2.02
CA LYS A 99 2.43 -12.79 1.23
C LYS A 99 2.88 -13.14 -0.18
N GLN A 100 2.70 -12.18 -1.08
CA GLN A 100 3.20 -12.22 -2.44
C GLN A 100 3.59 -10.79 -2.85
N TYR A 101 4.39 -10.68 -3.90
CA TYR A 101 4.83 -9.39 -4.43
C TYR A 101 4.27 -9.12 -5.80
N LEU A 102 3.81 -7.88 -5.99
CA LEU A 102 3.65 -7.30 -7.31
C LEU A 102 4.90 -6.47 -7.58
N VAL A 103 5.55 -6.71 -8.71
CA VAL A 103 6.78 -6.03 -9.09
C VAL A 103 6.56 -5.38 -10.44
N VAL A 104 6.93 -4.10 -10.54
CA VAL A 104 7.05 -3.39 -11.81
C VAL A 104 8.39 -2.69 -11.85
N ALA A 105 9.09 -2.76 -12.99
CA ALA A 105 10.42 -2.20 -13.13
C ALA A 105 10.64 -1.54 -14.49
N ARG A 106 11.57 -0.58 -14.50
CA ARG A 106 11.98 0.15 -15.70
C ARG A 106 13.49 0.33 -15.73
N THR A 107 14.01 0.43 -16.94
CA THR A 107 15.33 0.99 -17.17
C THR A 107 15.21 2.51 -17.34
N MET A 108 16.00 3.27 -16.58
CA MET A 108 15.93 4.74 -16.53
C MET A 108 17.31 5.33 -16.24
N SER A 109 17.50 6.63 -16.45
CA SER A 109 18.67 7.34 -15.93
C SER A 109 18.70 7.26 -14.41
N ALA A 110 19.88 7.08 -13.80
CA ALA A 110 19.96 6.88 -12.36
C ALA A 110 19.44 8.10 -11.59
N PRO A 111 18.38 7.99 -10.77
CA PRO A 111 17.83 9.12 -10.03
C PRO A 111 18.83 9.58 -8.96
N ASP A 112 18.83 10.89 -8.70
CA ASP A 112 19.52 11.39 -7.52
C ASP A 112 18.81 10.94 -6.21
N ALA A 113 19.40 11.28 -5.07
CA ALA A 113 18.86 10.88 -3.77
C ALA A 113 17.49 11.51 -3.46
N ALA A 114 17.21 12.71 -3.96
CA ALA A 114 15.95 13.42 -3.72
C ALA A 114 14.82 12.91 -4.63
N GLU A 115 15.16 12.47 -5.84
CA GLU A 115 14.21 11.92 -6.81
C GLU A 115 13.80 10.48 -6.50
N ARG A 116 14.73 9.67 -5.97
CA ARG A 116 14.54 8.22 -5.80
C ARG A 116 13.23 7.81 -5.12
N PRO A 117 12.75 8.47 -4.05
CA PRO A 117 11.47 8.13 -3.41
C PRO A 117 10.24 8.45 -4.27
N HIS A 118 10.38 9.27 -5.31
CA HIS A 118 9.30 9.81 -6.13
C HIS A 118 9.25 9.24 -7.55
N VAL A 119 10.27 8.47 -7.95
CA VAL A 119 10.32 7.80 -9.27
C VAL A 119 9.11 6.89 -9.45
N PHE A 120 8.81 6.08 -8.45
CA PHE A 120 7.61 5.24 -8.41
C PHE A 120 6.77 5.59 -7.19
N THR A 121 5.50 5.92 -7.41
CA THR A 121 4.55 6.16 -6.32
C THR A 121 3.39 5.19 -6.44
N PRO A 122 3.26 4.18 -5.55
CA PRO A 122 2.10 3.30 -5.56
C PRO A 122 0.86 4.09 -5.12
N LEU A 123 -0.22 3.98 -5.89
CA LEU A 123 -1.48 4.67 -5.60
C LEU A 123 -2.50 3.75 -4.95
N SER A 124 -2.67 2.54 -5.49
CA SER A 124 -3.64 1.59 -4.96
C SER A 124 -3.38 0.18 -5.47
N VAL A 125 -3.72 -0.82 -4.67
CA VAL A 125 -3.94 -2.19 -5.14
C VAL A 125 -5.42 -2.52 -4.95
N ARG A 126 -6.09 -2.98 -6.01
CA ARG A 126 -7.52 -3.34 -5.96
C ARG A 126 -7.81 -4.69 -6.60
N LEU A 127 -8.70 -5.48 -6.00
CA LEU A 127 -9.25 -6.70 -6.59
C LEU A 127 -10.68 -6.41 -7.06
N ARG A 128 -10.92 -6.53 -8.36
CA ARG A 128 -12.26 -6.40 -8.93
C ARG A 128 -12.46 -7.44 -10.01
N ASP A 129 -13.60 -8.13 -9.99
CA ASP A 129 -13.97 -9.14 -10.99
C ASP A 129 -12.87 -10.21 -11.20
N GLY A 130 -12.25 -10.65 -10.10
CA GLY A 130 -11.15 -11.62 -10.10
C GLY A 130 -9.79 -11.10 -10.59
N THR A 131 -9.72 -9.86 -11.05
CA THR A 131 -8.50 -9.22 -11.56
C THR A 131 -7.87 -8.34 -10.48
N LEU A 132 -6.59 -8.57 -10.21
CA LEU A 132 -5.81 -7.75 -9.30
C LEU A 132 -5.17 -6.60 -10.07
N ARG A 133 -5.38 -5.36 -9.64
CA ARG A 133 -4.85 -4.17 -10.29
C ARG A 133 -3.90 -3.41 -9.37
N LEU A 134 -2.69 -3.14 -9.84
CA LEU A 134 -1.78 -2.17 -9.24
C LEU A 134 -1.80 -0.87 -10.06
N ASN A 135 -2.25 0.22 -9.46
CA ASN A 135 -2.12 1.57 -10.03
C ASN A 135 -0.92 2.26 -9.38
N TYR A 136 -0.05 2.86 -10.19
CA TYR A 136 1.10 3.61 -9.72
C TYR A 136 1.43 4.79 -10.64
N LEU A 137 2.15 5.77 -10.11
CA LEU A 137 2.77 6.82 -10.90
C LEU A 137 4.22 6.47 -11.20
N TYR A 138 4.65 6.76 -12.41
CA TYR A 138 6.06 6.77 -12.80
C TYR A 138 6.46 8.16 -13.24
N ARG A 139 7.56 8.65 -12.67
CA ARG A 139 8.20 9.91 -13.04
C ARG A 139 9.61 9.60 -13.52
N THR A 140 9.87 9.91 -14.79
CA THR A 140 11.23 9.81 -15.33
C THR A 140 12.15 10.72 -14.52
N PRO A 141 13.26 10.21 -13.97
CA PRO A 141 14.25 11.06 -13.31
C PRO A 141 14.77 12.14 -14.25
N ALA A 142 14.86 13.36 -13.75
CA ALA A 142 15.47 14.50 -14.43
C ALA A 142 17.00 14.54 -14.21
N SER A 143 17.55 13.60 -13.44
CA SER A 143 18.98 13.51 -13.21
C SER A 143 19.80 13.58 -14.51
N GLY A 144 20.93 14.31 -14.45
CA GLY A 144 21.90 14.37 -15.54
C GLY A 144 22.82 13.14 -15.62
N ALA A 145 22.44 12.02 -15.01
CA ALA A 145 23.27 10.82 -14.99
C ALA A 145 23.49 10.29 -16.42
N SER A 146 24.75 10.05 -16.79
CA SER A 146 25.12 9.50 -18.10
C SER A 146 24.87 7.99 -18.24
N TYR A 147 24.50 7.33 -17.15
CA TYR A 147 24.26 5.90 -17.09
C TYR A 147 22.81 5.59 -16.73
N ARG A 148 22.36 4.41 -17.17
CA ARG A 148 21.03 3.89 -16.91
C ARG A 148 21.09 2.75 -15.91
N ILE A 149 20.06 2.66 -15.08
CA ILE A 149 19.89 1.59 -14.09
C ILE A 149 18.53 0.93 -14.27
N LYS A 150 18.39 -0.25 -13.67
CA LYS A 150 17.12 -0.95 -13.49
C LYS A 150 16.67 -0.73 -12.06
N ASP A 151 15.52 -0.11 -11.89
CA ASP A 151 14.91 0.10 -10.58
C ASP A 151 13.44 -0.30 -10.64
N TYR A 152 12.85 -0.55 -9.47
CA TYR A 152 11.53 -1.17 -9.37
C TYR A 152 10.67 -0.58 -8.26
N LEU A 153 9.35 -0.67 -8.49
CA LEU A 153 8.34 -0.65 -7.45
C LEU A 153 7.98 -2.09 -7.11
N MET A 154 8.09 -2.43 -5.83
CA MET A 154 7.65 -3.72 -5.31
C MET A 154 6.66 -3.47 -4.16
N VAL A 155 5.51 -4.13 -4.22
CA VAL A 155 4.51 -4.06 -3.16
C VAL A 155 4.18 -5.46 -2.64
N SER A 156 4.20 -5.61 -1.32
CA SER A 156 3.77 -6.81 -0.60
C SER A 156 2.29 -6.76 -0.34
N ILE A 157 1.57 -7.83 -0.72
CA ILE A 157 0.15 -8.00 -0.46
C ILE A 157 -0.12 -9.35 0.20
N PRO A 158 -1.24 -9.53 0.91
CA PRO A 158 -1.70 -10.84 1.35
C PRO A 158 -1.83 -11.83 0.17
N LYS A 159 -1.54 -13.10 0.42
CA LYS A 159 -1.68 -14.16 -0.59
C LYS A 159 -3.12 -14.67 -0.65
N GLU A 160 -3.66 -15.12 0.49
CA GLU A 160 -4.92 -15.88 0.62
C GLU A 160 -6.13 -15.31 -0.15
N ARG A 161 -6.32 -14.00 -0.15
CA ARG A 161 -7.49 -13.36 -0.76
C ARG A 161 -7.35 -13.05 -2.26
N PHE A 162 -6.14 -13.12 -2.82
CA PHE A 162 -5.82 -12.46 -4.10
C PHE A 162 -5.06 -13.40 -5.04
N THR A 163 -5.60 -14.60 -5.28
CA THR A 163 -4.86 -15.69 -5.96
C THR A 163 -5.41 -16.19 -7.28
N THR A 164 -6.61 -15.78 -7.72
CA THR A 164 -7.39 -16.56 -8.68
C THR A 164 -7.37 -16.07 -10.13
N GLY A 165 -7.07 -14.80 -10.40
CA GLY A 165 -7.07 -14.25 -11.77
C GLY A 165 -5.81 -13.46 -12.12
N PRO A 166 -5.81 -12.78 -13.28
CA PRO A 166 -4.64 -12.07 -13.79
C PRO A 166 -4.30 -10.85 -12.94
N VAL A 167 -3.06 -10.38 -13.06
CA VAL A 167 -2.59 -9.13 -12.46
C VAL A 167 -2.34 -8.10 -13.55
N VAL A 168 -2.94 -6.92 -13.40
CA VAL A 168 -2.82 -5.82 -14.35
C VAL A 168 -2.14 -4.62 -13.72
N PHE A 169 -1.16 -4.08 -14.43
CA PHE A 169 -0.37 -2.93 -13.97
C PHE A 169 -0.77 -1.70 -14.77
N TYR A 170 -1.13 -0.64 -14.04
CA TYR A 170 -1.47 0.66 -14.60
C TYR A 170 -0.45 1.70 -14.15
N GLU A 171 0.25 2.27 -15.11
CA GLU A 171 1.18 3.37 -14.91
C GLU A 171 0.56 4.66 -15.44
N ASN A 172 0.46 5.69 -14.61
CA ASN A 172 -0.08 6.99 -15.03
C ASN A 172 -1.43 6.81 -15.77
N ASP A 173 -2.32 6.01 -15.18
CA ASP A 173 -3.66 5.63 -15.70
C ASP A 173 -3.68 4.85 -17.01
N ARG A 174 -2.55 4.29 -17.46
CA ARG A 174 -2.46 3.45 -18.67
C ARG A 174 -2.05 2.02 -18.32
N LYS A 175 -2.76 1.02 -18.87
CA LYS A 175 -2.34 -0.40 -18.78
C LYS A 175 -0.97 -0.55 -19.45
N VAL A 176 0.03 -0.99 -18.69
CA VAL A 176 1.41 -1.23 -19.17
C VAL A 176 1.77 -2.71 -19.25
N CYS A 177 1.14 -3.55 -18.41
CA CYS A 177 1.37 -4.98 -18.40
C CYS A 177 0.11 -5.74 -17.94
N GLU A 178 0.05 -7.00 -18.32
CA GLU A 178 -0.79 -8.03 -17.72
C GLU A 178 0.09 -9.26 -17.48
N VAL A 179 -0.03 -9.82 -16.29
CA VAL A 179 0.65 -11.06 -15.91
C VAL A 179 -0.44 -12.09 -15.70
N GLU A 180 -0.46 -13.08 -16.59
CA GLU A 180 -1.29 -14.26 -16.43
C GLU A 180 -0.82 -15.06 -15.21
N ARG A 181 -1.76 -15.83 -14.64
CA ARG A 181 -1.47 -16.69 -13.50
C ARG A 181 -0.71 -17.94 -13.90
#